data_AF-A0A9E6VR80-F1
#
_entry.id   AF-A0A9E6VR80-F1
#
_cell.length_a   1.000
_cell.length_b   1.000
_cell.length_c   1.000
_cell.angle_alpha   90.00
_cell.angle_beta   90.00
_cell.angle_gamma   90.00
#
_symmetry.space_group_name_H-M   'P 1'
#
loop_
_entity.id
_entity.type
_entity.pdbx_description
1 polymer ?
#
loop_
_entity_poly.entity_id
_entity_poly.type
_entity_poly.pdbx_seq_one_letter_code
_entity_poly.pdbx_strand_id
1 'polypeptide(L)'
;MQIYDKKGLVLQACFAGIHTAGLSIFFYTCNKECVTANAKNQNHVAMGMDINLYTKGLSADLLPEIKKRFADFHMDIEFHPEFRFDEDEDAGFLPIKLKVVPGRLKQYDDFGDGIMTGFELLFSDFDYDEALADLEGEPFIAGKEPDEYLKLCDKDLMLSWGSGNVSETRISLFFAAILAELTDGIIYDPQNGRYLSGKQALDIFPKEIDTYEQSISAGEFNLVKFEGWV
;
A
#
# COMPACT_ATOMS: atom_id res chain seq x y z
N MET A 1 -23.07 -9.83 43.44
CA MET A 1 -23.15 -11.25 43.85
C MET A 1 -22.23 -12.02 42.92
N GLN A 2 -21.08 -12.49 43.41
CA GLN A 2 -20.07 -13.16 42.58
C GLN A 2 -20.37 -14.66 42.53
N ILE A 3 -20.48 -15.21 41.32
CA ILE A 3 -20.57 -16.65 41.08
C ILE A 3 -19.33 -17.03 40.28
N TYR A 4 -18.50 -17.91 40.85
CA TYR A 4 -17.33 -18.50 40.19
C TYR A 4 -17.71 -19.88 39.65
N ASP A 5 -17.39 -20.16 38.39
CA ASP A 5 -17.41 -21.51 37.80
C ASP A 5 -15.98 -21.96 37.48
N LYS A 6 -15.67 -23.23 37.72
CA LYS A 6 -14.34 -23.89 37.69
C LYS A 6 -13.82 -24.21 36.28
N LYS A 7 -14.25 -23.48 35.25
CA LYS A 7 -13.63 -23.49 33.92
C LYS A 7 -13.54 -22.05 33.45
N GLY A 8 -12.34 -21.46 33.59
CA GLY A 8 -12.07 -20.04 33.40
C GLY A 8 -12.48 -19.52 32.03
N LEU A 9 -13.72 -19.05 31.92
CA LEU A 9 -14.24 -18.28 30.79
C LEU A 9 -14.74 -16.95 31.36
N VAL A 10 -14.05 -15.88 31.01
CA VAL A 10 -14.47 -14.51 31.32
C VAL A 10 -15.55 -14.14 30.30
N LEU A 11 -16.81 -14.19 30.72
CA LEU A 11 -17.93 -13.61 29.99
C LEU A 11 -17.95 -12.10 30.27
N GLN A 12 -17.45 -11.31 29.33
CA GLN A 12 -17.63 -9.86 29.37
C GLN A 12 -19.05 -9.55 28.87
N ALA A 13 -19.96 -9.25 29.80
CA ALA A 13 -21.31 -8.81 29.47
C ALA A 13 -21.29 -7.31 29.14
N CYS A 14 -21.51 -6.96 27.88
CA CYS A 14 -21.84 -5.58 27.51
C CYS A 14 -23.32 -5.33 27.82
N PHE A 15 -23.58 -4.41 28.75
CA PHE A 15 -24.92 -3.87 28.97
C PHE A 15 -25.29 -2.93 27.81
N ALA A 16 -26.30 -3.29 27.03
CA ALA A 16 -26.98 -2.36 26.13
C ALA A 16 -28.35 -2.00 26.72
N GLY A 17 -28.58 -0.70 26.91
CA GLY A 17 -29.81 -0.16 27.47
C GLY A 17 -31.02 -0.44 26.59
N ILE A 18 -32.15 -0.70 27.24
CA ILE A 18 -33.46 -0.91 26.62
C ILE A 18 -34.01 0.44 26.18
N HIS A 19 -34.31 0.61 24.88
CA HIS A 19 -35.39 1.46 24.40
C HIS A 19 -36.19 0.71 23.33
N THR A 20 -37.49 0.97 23.37
CA THR A 20 -38.58 0.10 22.95
C THR A 20 -38.87 0.06 21.44
N ALA A 21 -39.47 -1.07 21.07
CA ALA A 21 -40.30 -1.34 19.89
C ALA A 21 -39.59 -1.71 18.58
N GLY A 22 -39.54 -3.04 18.36
CA GLY A 22 -39.77 -3.65 17.05
C GLY A 22 -38.53 -3.89 16.20
N LEU A 23 -37.89 -5.04 16.36
CA LEU A 23 -37.15 -5.70 15.27
C LEU A 23 -36.89 -7.18 15.63
N SER A 24 -37.08 -8.07 14.67
CA SER A 24 -36.74 -9.50 14.78
C SER A 24 -35.24 -9.68 15.01
N ILE A 25 -34.87 -10.45 16.03
CA ILE A 25 -33.47 -10.80 16.33
C ILE A 25 -33.15 -12.15 15.66
N PHE A 26 -32.29 -12.14 14.66
CA PHE A 26 -31.62 -13.34 14.16
C PHE A 26 -30.46 -13.68 15.09
N PHE A 27 -30.47 -14.89 15.68
CA PHE A 27 -29.32 -15.44 16.39
C PHE A 27 -28.39 -16.11 15.39
N TYR A 28 -27.21 -15.52 15.15
CA TYR A 28 -26.10 -16.24 14.53
C TYR A 28 -25.24 -16.86 15.64
N THR A 29 -25.27 -18.19 15.75
CA THR A 29 -24.31 -18.95 16.55
C THR A 29 -22.98 -19.00 15.79
N CYS A 30 -21.99 -18.25 16.26
CA CYS A 30 -20.62 -18.36 15.78
C CYS A 30 -19.94 -19.56 16.49
N ASN A 31 -19.79 -20.67 15.77
CA ASN A 31 -19.00 -21.81 16.23
C ASN A 31 -17.51 -21.43 16.23
N LYS A 32 -16.94 -21.21 17.41
CA LYS A 32 -15.47 -21.17 17.58
C LYS A 32 -14.94 -22.60 17.61
N GLU A 33 -14.48 -23.08 16.46
CA GLU A 33 -13.54 -24.20 16.45
C GLU A 33 -12.14 -23.68 16.79
N CYS A 34 -11.63 -24.20 17.90
CA CYS A 34 -10.33 -23.89 18.47
C CYS A 34 -9.28 -24.71 17.72
N VAL A 35 -8.58 -24.12 16.76
CA VAL A 35 -7.43 -24.77 16.12
C VAL A 35 -6.19 -24.51 16.98
N THR A 36 -5.75 -25.55 17.67
CA THR A 36 -4.43 -25.59 18.30
C THR A 36 -3.38 -25.84 17.22
N ALA A 37 -2.77 -24.77 16.71
CA ALA A 37 -1.65 -24.88 15.77
C ALA A 37 -0.32 -24.96 16.53
N ASN A 38 0.33 -26.11 16.35
CA ASN A 38 1.68 -26.43 16.82
C ASN A 38 2.70 -25.38 16.38
N ALA A 39 3.45 -24.84 17.34
CA ALA A 39 4.68 -24.13 17.08
C ALA A 39 5.74 -25.12 16.56
N LYS A 40 6.08 -25.04 15.27
CA LYS A 40 7.37 -25.47 14.69
C LYS A 40 7.47 -25.09 13.21
N ASN A 41 8.57 -24.41 12.86
CA ASN A 41 9.01 -24.00 11.52
C ASN A 41 8.14 -22.98 10.79
N GLN A 42 8.31 -21.70 11.15
CA GLN A 42 8.11 -20.63 10.18
C GLN A 42 9.43 -20.44 9.42
N ASN A 43 9.54 -21.08 8.26
CA ASN A 43 10.26 -20.44 7.17
C ASN A 43 9.49 -19.16 6.90
N HIS A 44 10.07 -18.02 7.23
CA HIS A 44 9.46 -16.71 7.03
C HIS A 44 9.35 -16.51 5.51
N VAL A 45 8.22 -16.91 4.92
CA VAL A 45 7.86 -16.45 3.58
C VAL A 45 7.69 -14.96 3.73
N ALA A 46 8.66 -14.17 3.26
CA ALA A 46 8.46 -12.74 3.14
C ALA A 46 7.26 -12.54 2.24
N MET A 47 6.14 -12.08 2.80
CA MET A 47 4.96 -11.75 1.99
C MET A 47 5.34 -10.50 1.20
N GLY A 48 5.25 -10.58 -0.12
CA GLY A 48 5.33 -9.39 -0.96
C GLY A 48 4.07 -8.56 -0.78
N MET A 49 4.19 -7.24 -0.88
CA MET A 49 3.07 -6.35 -1.16
C MET A 49 3.20 -5.85 -2.59
N ASP A 50 2.07 -5.51 -3.18
CA ASP A 50 2.00 -4.97 -4.53
C ASP A 50 0.87 -3.96 -4.66
N ILE A 51 0.99 -3.09 -5.65
CA ILE A 51 -0.04 -2.14 -6.04
C ILE A 51 0.02 -1.94 -7.55
N ASN A 52 -1.14 -1.87 -8.19
CA ASN A 52 -1.24 -1.59 -9.62
C ASN A 52 -1.59 -0.13 -9.85
N LEU A 53 -0.97 0.45 -10.87
CA LEU A 53 -1.26 1.78 -11.37
C LEU A 53 -1.62 1.68 -12.85
N TYR A 54 -2.89 1.91 -13.13
CA TYR A 54 -3.38 2.10 -14.49
C TYR A 54 -3.17 3.55 -14.89
N THR A 55 -2.45 3.76 -15.97
CA THR A 55 -2.06 5.11 -16.41
C THR A 55 -2.03 5.20 -17.92
N LYS A 56 -2.01 6.43 -18.42
CA LYS A 56 -1.56 6.73 -19.79
C LYS A 56 -0.03 6.59 -19.85
N GLY A 57 0.48 6.45 -21.07
CA GLY A 57 1.91 6.39 -21.38
C GLY A 57 2.80 7.32 -20.55
N LEU A 58 3.97 6.81 -20.20
CA LEU A 58 4.93 7.44 -19.29
C LEU A 58 6.09 8.08 -20.05
N SER A 59 6.74 9.07 -19.41
CA SER A 59 7.95 9.66 -19.95
C SER A 59 8.90 10.12 -18.85
N ALA A 60 10.19 10.21 -19.19
CA ALA A 60 11.23 10.73 -18.32
C ALA A 60 10.95 12.16 -17.80
N ASP A 61 10.12 12.94 -18.51
CA ASP A 61 9.73 14.30 -18.12
C ASP A 61 8.91 14.32 -16.82
N LEU A 62 8.34 13.18 -16.40
CA LEU A 62 7.64 13.05 -15.12
C LEU A 62 8.60 12.99 -13.93
N LEU A 63 9.85 12.53 -14.09
CA LEU A 63 10.77 12.32 -12.97
C LEU A 63 11.03 13.59 -12.14
N PRO A 64 11.29 14.77 -12.75
CA PRO A 64 11.44 16.00 -11.99
C PRO A 64 10.17 16.41 -11.25
N GLU A 65 8.99 16.19 -11.84
CA GLU A 65 7.71 16.54 -11.21
C GLU A 65 7.37 15.58 -10.05
N ILE A 66 7.65 14.28 -10.20
CA ILE A 66 7.51 13.30 -9.12
C ILE A 66 8.41 13.73 -7.94
N LYS A 67 9.70 14.00 -8.20
CA LYS A 67 10.63 14.45 -7.15
C LYS A 67 10.12 15.70 -6.44
N LYS A 68 9.59 16.68 -7.18
CA LYS A 68 9.01 17.90 -6.61
C LYS A 68 7.79 17.60 -5.74
N ARG A 69 6.90 16.69 -6.17
CA ARG A 69 5.72 16.29 -5.39
C ARG A 69 6.08 15.54 -4.11
N PHE A 70 7.14 14.75 -4.09
CA PHE A 70 7.66 14.13 -2.86
C PHE A 70 8.05 15.17 -1.79
N ALA A 71 8.56 16.34 -2.21
CA ALA A 71 8.95 17.40 -1.29
C ALA A 71 7.77 17.98 -0.49
N ASP A 72 6.56 17.97 -1.07
CA ASP A 72 5.33 18.40 -0.38
C ASP A 72 4.97 17.49 0.81
N PHE A 73 5.53 16.27 0.83
CA PHE A 73 5.39 15.30 1.91
C PHE A 73 6.63 15.21 2.80
N HIS A 74 7.52 16.19 2.72
CA HIS A 74 8.77 16.28 3.49
C HIS A 74 9.73 15.11 3.20
N MET A 75 9.79 14.69 1.94
CA MET A 75 10.71 13.68 1.44
C MET A 75 11.50 14.26 0.27
N ASP A 76 12.82 14.09 0.29
CA ASP A 76 13.68 14.31 -0.87
C ASP A 76 14.11 12.95 -1.41
N ILE A 77 13.88 12.73 -2.69
CA ILE A 77 14.18 11.48 -3.36
C ILE A 77 15.15 11.71 -4.51
N GLU A 78 16.00 10.72 -4.77
CA GLU A 78 16.80 10.63 -5.98
C GLU A 78 16.57 9.23 -6.56
N PHE A 79 16.18 9.17 -7.83
CA PHE A 79 16.15 7.92 -8.59
C PHE A 79 17.56 7.54 -9.02
N HIS A 80 17.77 6.26 -9.35
CA HIS A 80 18.98 5.84 -10.04
C HIS A 80 19.23 6.73 -11.29
N PRO A 81 20.46 7.19 -11.55
CA PRO A 81 20.75 8.10 -12.66
C PRO A 81 20.39 7.57 -14.06
N GLU A 82 20.29 6.25 -14.19
CA GLU A 82 19.97 5.59 -15.46
C GLU A 82 18.46 5.43 -15.69
N PHE A 83 17.63 5.59 -14.64
CA PHE A 83 16.18 5.42 -14.73
C PHE A 83 15.51 6.52 -15.56
N ARG A 84 14.64 6.13 -16.50
CA ARG A 84 14.04 7.01 -17.51
C ARG A 84 12.56 6.71 -17.84
N PHE A 85 11.92 5.76 -17.16
CA PHE A 85 10.62 5.22 -17.56
C PHE A 85 10.65 4.58 -18.97
N ASP A 86 11.74 3.89 -19.29
CA ASP A 86 11.81 3.04 -20.48
C ASP A 86 11.33 1.63 -20.12
N GLU A 87 10.24 1.16 -20.73
CA GLU A 87 9.63 -0.13 -20.37
C GLU A 87 10.55 -1.33 -20.61
N ASP A 88 11.45 -1.24 -21.60
CA ASP A 88 12.38 -2.32 -21.97
C ASP A 88 13.64 -2.31 -21.08
N GLU A 89 14.08 -1.13 -20.65
CA GLU A 89 15.34 -0.96 -19.90
C GLU A 89 15.15 -0.83 -18.37
N ASP A 90 14.02 -0.30 -17.92
CA ASP A 90 13.79 0.06 -16.51
C ASP A 90 12.88 -0.91 -15.74
N ALA A 91 12.49 -2.04 -16.34
CA ALA A 91 11.76 -3.09 -15.64
C ALA A 91 12.66 -3.80 -14.60
N GLY A 92 12.12 -4.02 -13.40
CA GLY A 92 12.80 -4.67 -12.27
C GLY A 92 13.00 -3.73 -11.10
N PHE A 93 14.01 -4.02 -10.26
CA PHE A 93 14.23 -3.26 -9.04
C PHE A 93 14.70 -1.84 -9.34
N LEU A 94 13.91 -0.85 -8.91
CA LEU A 94 14.25 0.57 -8.97
C LEU A 94 14.85 1.03 -7.63
N PRO A 95 16.18 1.20 -7.52
CA PRO A 95 16.78 1.76 -6.32
C PRO A 95 16.50 3.26 -6.24
N ILE A 96 16.09 3.68 -5.05
CA ILE A 96 15.74 5.06 -4.72
C ILE A 96 16.49 5.45 -3.45
N LYS A 97 17.15 6.59 -3.51
CA LYS A 97 17.71 7.23 -2.32
C LYS A 97 16.62 8.10 -1.72
N LEU A 98 16.29 7.84 -0.46
CA LEU A 98 15.28 8.59 0.29
C LEU A 98 15.93 9.37 1.43
N LYS A 99 15.58 10.65 1.55
CA LYS A 99 15.83 11.50 2.72
C LYS A 99 14.49 11.96 3.28
N VAL A 100 14.16 11.51 4.49
CA VAL A 100 13.00 12.00 5.22
C VAL A 100 13.46 13.21 6.05
N VAL A 101 12.74 14.33 5.97
CA VAL A 101 13.09 15.53 6.75
C VAL A 101 13.01 15.20 8.25
N PRO A 102 14.02 15.61 9.06
CA PRO A 102 14.09 15.25 10.47
C PRO A 102 12.85 15.61 11.29
N GLY A 103 12.54 14.78 12.28
CA GLY A 103 11.51 15.06 13.30
C GLY A 103 10.12 14.48 13.03
N ARG A 104 9.87 13.83 11.88
CA ARG A 104 8.63 13.06 11.64
C ARG A 104 8.72 11.66 12.24
N LEU A 105 9.86 10.99 12.06
CA LEU A 105 10.15 9.67 12.62
C LEU A 105 11.64 9.59 12.98
N LYS A 106 11.92 9.44 14.28
CA LYS A 106 13.28 9.46 14.83
C LYS A 106 14.20 8.40 14.23
N GLN A 107 13.63 7.32 13.72
CA GLN A 107 14.35 6.22 13.09
C GLN A 107 15.11 6.67 11.83
N TYR A 108 14.63 7.69 11.11
CA TYR A 108 15.29 8.24 9.93
C TYR A 108 16.35 9.30 10.28
N ASP A 109 16.32 9.88 11.48
CA ASP A 109 17.18 11.01 11.86
C ASP A 109 18.67 10.65 11.86
N ASP A 110 19.01 9.38 12.07
CA ASP A 110 20.40 8.88 12.10
C ASP A 110 21.02 8.73 10.68
N PHE A 111 20.23 8.90 9.62
CA PHE A 111 20.63 8.65 8.23
C PHE A 111 20.73 9.96 7.41
N GLY A 112 21.50 10.94 7.90
CA GLY A 112 21.60 12.28 7.30
C GLY A 112 21.99 12.35 5.81
N ASP A 113 22.72 11.36 5.30
CA ASP A 113 23.09 11.26 3.86
C ASP A 113 21.98 10.63 2.99
N GLY A 114 20.94 10.09 3.62
CA GLY A 114 19.85 9.32 3.03
C GLY A 114 19.96 7.82 3.29
N ILE A 115 18.86 7.12 3.02
CA ILE A 115 18.78 5.67 3.00
C ILE A 115 18.61 5.16 1.58
N MET A 116 19.07 3.94 1.33
CA MET A 116 18.75 3.18 0.12
C MET A 116 17.45 2.41 0.36
N THR A 117 16.50 2.57 -0.55
CA THR A 117 15.20 1.88 -0.58
C THR A 117 14.83 1.61 -2.04
N GLY A 118 13.66 1.04 -2.32
CA GLY A 118 13.19 0.86 -3.69
C GLY A 118 11.90 0.06 -3.76
N PHE A 119 11.60 -0.42 -4.96
CA PHE A 119 10.57 -1.42 -5.24
C PHE A 119 10.87 -2.06 -6.59
N GLU A 120 10.33 -3.25 -6.82
CA GLU A 120 10.24 -3.84 -8.14
C GLU A 120 9.18 -3.08 -8.94
N LEU A 121 9.53 -2.68 -10.17
CA LEU A 121 8.64 -2.01 -11.10
C LEU A 121 8.47 -2.90 -12.34
N LEU A 122 7.23 -3.29 -12.63
CA LEU A 122 6.89 -4.01 -13.85
C LEU A 122 5.94 -3.18 -14.70
N PHE A 123 6.18 -3.22 -16.01
CA PHE A 123 5.36 -2.58 -17.02
C PHE A 123 4.55 -3.63 -17.77
N SER A 124 3.30 -3.33 -18.07
CA SER A 124 2.44 -4.14 -18.92
C SER A 124 1.46 -3.23 -19.67
N ASP A 125 0.97 -3.72 -20.79
CA ASP A 125 -0.11 -3.06 -21.52
C ASP A 125 -1.43 -3.32 -20.78
N PHE A 126 -2.31 -2.31 -20.79
CA PHE A 126 -3.65 -2.43 -20.23
C PHE A 126 -4.70 -2.21 -21.33
N ASP A 127 -5.61 -3.17 -21.45
CA ASP A 127 -6.80 -3.08 -22.29
C ASP A 127 -8.06 -3.18 -21.41
N TYR A 128 -8.83 -2.11 -21.36
CA TYR A 128 -10.04 -2.02 -20.54
C TYR A 128 -11.11 -3.02 -20.99
N ASP A 129 -11.28 -3.23 -22.30
CA ASP A 129 -12.33 -4.11 -22.83
C ASP A 129 -11.98 -5.58 -22.56
N GLU A 130 -10.70 -5.95 -22.66
CA GLU A 130 -10.18 -7.26 -22.26
C GLU A 130 -10.36 -7.49 -20.76
N ALA A 131 -9.92 -6.54 -19.92
CA ALA A 131 -10.05 -6.64 -18.47
C ALA A 131 -11.52 -6.71 -18.00
N LEU A 132 -12.44 -6.00 -18.66
CA LEU A 132 -13.86 -6.06 -18.36
C LEU A 132 -14.49 -7.40 -18.81
N ALA A 133 -14.04 -7.97 -19.92
CA ALA A 133 -14.55 -9.25 -20.42
C ALA A 133 -14.25 -10.41 -19.44
N ASP A 134 -13.15 -10.33 -18.70
CA ASP A 134 -12.77 -11.31 -17.67
C ASP A 134 -13.68 -11.29 -16.43
N LEU A 135 -14.47 -10.22 -16.22
CA LEU A 135 -15.36 -10.05 -15.07
C LEU A 135 -16.80 -10.54 -15.32
N GLU A 136 -16.99 -11.52 -16.23
CA GLU A 136 -18.25 -12.19 -16.59
C GLU A 136 -19.56 -11.52 -16.08
N GLY A 137 -20.10 -10.59 -16.86
CA GLY A 137 -21.43 -10.01 -16.63
C GLY A 137 -21.46 -8.77 -15.74
N GLU A 138 -20.30 -8.30 -15.28
CA GLU A 138 -20.20 -7.00 -14.61
C GLU A 138 -20.18 -5.84 -15.61
N PRO A 139 -20.88 -4.72 -15.32
CA PRO A 139 -20.88 -3.55 -16.19
C PRO A 139 -19.64 -2.66 -16.00
N PHE A 140 -18.87 -2.87 -14.94
CA PHE A 140 -17.75 -2.04 -14.53
C PHE A 140 -16.66 -2.87 -13.83
N ILE A 141 -15.39 -2.45 -13.94
CA ILE A 141 -14.24 -3.05 -13.24
C ILE A 141 -14.18 -2.53 -11.79
N ALA A 142 -14.20 -1.21 -11.64
CA ALA A 142 -14.00 -0.51 -10.38
C ALA A 142 -15.21 0.34 -9.96
N GLY A 143 -16.20 0.44 -10.85
CA GLY A 143 -17.41 1.24 -10.69
C GLY A 143 -17.45 2.41 -11.66
N LYS A 144 -18.62 3.06 -11.76
CA LYS A 144 -18.90 4.00 -12.85
C LYS A 144 -17.89 5.15 -12.97
N GLU A 145 -17.48 5.78 -11.87
CA GLU A 145 -16.58 6.95 -11.93
C GLU A 145 -15.12 6.56 -12.20
N PRO A 146 -14.51 5.59 -11.45
CA PRO A 146 -13.16 5.13 -11.76
C PRO A 146 -13.00 4.57 -13.19
N ASP A 147 -14.01 3.87 -13.69
CA ASP A 147 -13.96 3.26 -15.03
C ASP A 147 -13.88 4.29 -16.16
N GLU A 148 -14.36 5.52 -15.96
CA GLU A 148 -14.18 6.58 -16.96
C GLU A 148 -12.70 6.97 -17.12
N TYR A 149 -11.88 6.80 -16.08
CA TYR A 149 -10.44 7.00 -16.15
C TYR A 149 -9.72 5.74 -16.65
N LEU A 150 -10.13 4.55 -16.18
CA LEU A 150 -9.53 3.28 -16.63
C LEU A 150 -9.63 3.12 -18.15
N LYS A 151 -10.75 3.50 -18.78
CA LYS A 151 -10.91 3.49 -20.25
C LYS A 151 -9.90 4.36 -21.02
N LEU A 152 -9.26 5.32 -20.35
CA LEU A 152 -8.27 6.21 -20.94
C LEU A 152 -6.83 5.73 -20.70
N CYS A 153 -6.65 4.67 -19.90
CA CYS A 153 -5.34 4.10 -19.59
C CYS A 153 -4.98 3.05 -20.63
N ASP A 154 -3.70 2.99 -20.98
CA ASP A 154 -3.12 2.00 -21.90
C ASP A 154 -1.96 1.22 -21.27
N LYS A 155 -1.61 1.54 -20.02
CA LYS A 155 -0.53 0.91 -19.26
C LYS A 155 -0.99 0.47 -17.87
N ASP A 156 -0.48 -0.66 -17.42
CA ASP A 156 -0.53 -1.16 -16.05
C ASP A 156 0.89 -1.25 -15.50
N LEU A 157 1.14 -0.49 -14.44
CA LEU A 157 2.38 -0.53 -13.69
C LEU A 157 2.16 -1.27 -12.37
N MET A 158 2.85 -2.38 -12.20
CA MET A 158 2.88 -3.08 -10.91
C MET A 158 4.12 -2.66 -10.13
N LEU A 159 3.90 -2.08 -8.94
CA LEU A 159 4.95 -1.87 -7.96
C LEU A 159 4.87 -2.97 -6.93
N SER A 160 5.99 -3.65 -6.64
CA SER A 160 6.05 -4.67 -5.60
C SER A 160 7.23 -4.46 -4.65
N TRP A 161 7.01 -4.74 -3.37
CA TRP A 161 8.01 -4.55 -2.33
C TRP A 161 7.87 -5.56 -1.18
N GLY A 162 8.89 -5.63 -0.32
CA GLY A 162 8.85 -6.52 0.84
C GLY A 162 7.95 -5.96 1.94
N SER A 163 6.99 -6.75 2.43
CA SER A 163 6.07 -6.29 3.50
C SER A 163 6.78 -5.87 4.79
N GLY A 164 7.97 -6.42 5.05
CA GLY A 164 8.79 -6.08 6.21
C GLY A 164 9.63 -4.81 6.06
N ASN A 165 9.67 -4.19 4.87
CA ASN A 165 10.45 -2.98 4.65
C ASN A 165 9.55 -1.75 4.68
N VAL A 166 9.69 -1.01 5.78
CA VAL A 166 8.91 0.19 6.07
C VAL A 166 9.17 1.30 5.04
N SER A 167 10.42 1.49 4.67
CA SER A 167 10.81 2.54 3.72
C SER A 167 10.37 2.19 2.29
N GLU A 168 10.40 0.91 1.92
CA GLU A 168 9.86 0.46 0.64
C GLU A 168 8.33 0.66 0.58
N THR A 169 7.62 0.38 1.67
CA THR A 169 6.17 0.63 1.75
C THR A 169 5.86 2.12 1.57
N ARG A 170 6.57 2.98 2.28
CA ARG A 170 6.42 4.43 2.18
C ARG A 170 6.68 4.90 0.75
N ILE A 171 7.82 4.53 0.16
CA ILE A 171 8.18 5.04 -1.17
C ILE A 171 7.24 4.51 -2.26
N SER A 172 6.84 3.23 -2.19
CA SER A 172 5.96 2.61 -3.19
C SER A 172 4.58 3.26 -3.23
N LEU A 173 3.95 3.42 -2.06
CA LEU A 173 2.61 4.01 -1.98
C LEU A 173 2.60 5.49 -2.38
N PHE A 174 3.61 6.28 -1.94
CA PHE A 174 3.71 7.67 -2.38
C PHE A 174 4.01 7.79 -3.87
N PHE A 175 4.89 6.95 -4.40
CA PHE A 175 5.22 6.97 -5.82
C PHE A 175 3.99 6.65 -6.66
N ALA A 176 3.25 5.59 -6.34
CA ALA A 176 2.01 5.24 -7.02
C ALA A 176 0.99 6.39 -6.97
N ALA A 177 0.75 6.95 -5.78
CA ALA A 177 -0.21 8.04 -5.58
C ALA A 177 0.16 9.33 -6.34
N ILE A 178 1.43 9.72 -6.31
CA ILE A 178 1.94 10.89 -7.04
C ILE A 178 1.86 10.65 -8.54
N LEU A 179 2.28 9.49 -9.02
CA LEU A 179 2.26 9.19 -10.44
C LEU A 179 0.83 9.19 -10.97
N ALA A 180 -0.11 8.54 -10.26
CA ALA A 180 -1.53 8.59 -10.58
C ALA A 180 -2.11 10.01 -10.61
N GLU A 181 -1.69 10.89 -9.68
CA GLU A 181 -2.13 12.29 -9.68
C GLU A 181 -1.60 13.03 -10.93
N LEU A 182 -0.35 12.79 -11.32
CA LEU A 182 0.27 13.46 -12.45
C LEU A 182 -0.24 12.99 -13.81
N THR A 183 -0.76 11.76 -13.90
CA THR A 183 -1.18 11.15 -15.17
C THR A 183 -2.69 10.98 -15.33
N ASP A 184 -3.48 11.46 -14.36
CA ASP A 184 -4.91 11.14 -14.22
C ASP A 184 -5.17 9.62 -14.18
N GLY A 185 -4.25 8.88 -13.56
CA GLY A 185 -4.30 7.43 -13.43
C GLY A 185 -5.16 6.94 -12.26
N ILE A 186 -5.42 5.63 -12.27
CA ILE A 186 -6.18 4.92 -11.24
C ILE A 186 -5.28 3.86 -10.61
N ILE A 187 -5.29 3.82 -9.29
CA ILE A 187 -4.59 2.84 -8.48
C ILE A 187 -5.55 1.74 -8.10
N TYR A 188 -5.14 0.49 -8.22
CA TYR A 188 -5.77 -0.64 -7.55
C TYR A 188 -4.89 -1.10 -6.39
N ASP A 189 -5.47 -1.04 -5.19
CA ASP A 189 -4.89 -1.52 -3.94
C ASP A 189 -5.48 -2.90 -3.63
N PRO A 190 -4.75 -4.00 -3.93
CA PRO A 190 -5.25 -5.35 -3.73
C PRO A 190 -5.31 -5.74 -2.25
N GLN A 191 -4.54 -5.09 -1.36
CA GLN A 191 -4.60 -5.40 0.08
C GLN A 191 -5.94 -4.96 0.70
N ASN A 192 -6.57 -3.95 0.13
CA ASN A 192 -7.89 -3.46 0.57
C ASN A 192 -9.01 -3.71 -0.45
N GLY A 193 -8.70 -4.26 -1.63
CA GLY A 193 -9.64 -4.53 -2.71
C GLY A 193 -10.35 -3.27 -3.20
N ARG A 194 -9.61 -2.16 -3.35
CA ARG A 194 -10.18 -0.84 -3.68
C ARG A 194 -9.44 -0.15 -4.81
N TYR A 195 -10.19 0.67 -5.55
CA TYR A 195 -9.64 1.55 -6.57
C TYR A 195 -9.62 3.00 -6.07
N LEU A 196 -8.53 3.71 -6.34
CA LEU A 196 -8.30 5.07 -5.88
C LEU A 196 -7.79 5.94 -7.04
N SER A 197 -8.36 7.13 -7.20
CA SER A 197 -7.69 8.19 -7.96
C SER A 197 -6.42 8.66 -7.24
N GLY A 198 -5.48 9.27 -7.97
CA GLY A 198 -4.28 9.84 -7.36
C GLY A 198 -4.58 10.79 -6.19
N LYS A 199 -5.59 11.65 -6.33
CA LYS A 199 -6.03 12.55 -5.24
C LYS A 199 -6.53 11.78 -4.01
N GLN A 200 -7.38 10.77 -4.19
CA GLN A 200 -7.86 9.95 -3.08
C GLN A 200 -6.72 9.19 -2.40
N ALA A 201 -5.79 8.64 -3.19
CA ALA A 201 -4.62 7.94 -2.68
C ALA A 201 -3.72 8.87 -1.84
N LEU A 202 -3.48 10.10 -2.29
CA LEU A 202 -2.72 11.10 -1.53
C LEU A 202 -3.42 11.58 -0.26
N ASP A 203 -4.75 11.46 -0.16
CA ASP A 203 -5.49 11.73 1.07
C ASP A 203 -5.47 10.54 2.05
N ILE A 204 -5.31 9.31 1.55
CA ILE A 204 -5.44 8.06 2.30
C ILE A 204 -4.07 7.51 2.74
N PHE A 205 -3.17 7.26 1.79
CA PHE A 205 -1.91 6.57 2.05
C PHE A 205 -1.03 7.24 3.09
N PRO A 206 -0.89 8.59 3.17
CA PRO A 206 -0.08 9.18 4.22
C PRO A 206 -0.53 8.78 5.63
N LYS A 207 -1.85 8.65 5.85
CA LYS A 207 -2.43 8.27 7.14
C LYS A 207 -2.19 6.79 7.43
N GLU A 208 -2.33 5.94 6.42
CA GLU A 208 -2.12 4.50 6.54
C GLU A 208 -0.64 4.18 6.78
N ILE A 209 0.27 4.84 6.06
CA ILE A 209 1.73 4.75 6.26
C ILE A 209 2.10 5.18 7.67
N ASP A 210 1.64 6.37 8.10
CA ASP A 210 1.96 6.87 9.44
C ASP A 210 1.38 5.93 10.54
N THR A 211 0.20 5.35 10.32
CA THR A 211 -0.40 4.36 11.23
C THR A 211 0.41 3.07 11.28
N TYR A 212 0.81 2.56 10.11
CA TYR A 212 1.63 1.35 10.00
C TYR A 212 2.99 1.54 10.69
N GLU A 213 3.69 2.62 10.39
CA GLU A 213 4.99 2.94 10.99
C GLU A 213 4.95 3.11 12.50
N GLN A 214 3.87 3.70 13.04
CA GLN A 214 3.68 3.82 14.49
C GLN A 214 3.35 2.48 15.17
N SER A 215 2.87 1.50 14.42
CA SER A 215 2.56 0.16 14.94
C SER A 215 3.79 -0.74 15.07
N ILE A 216 4.89 -0.38 14.39
CA ILE A 216 6.13 -1.16 14.31
C ILE A 216 7.11 -0.68 15.37
N SER A 217 7.82 -1.61 16.00
CA SER A 217 8.85 -1.26 16.99
C SER A 217 10.11 -0.73 16.31
N ALA A 218 10.88 0.12 17.00
CA ALA A 218 12.09 0.72 16.41
C ALA A 218 13.13 -0.32 15.93
N GLY A 219 13.20 -1.50 16.54
CA GLY A 219 14.12 -2.57 16.13
C GLY A 219 13.70 -3.31 14.85
N GLU A 220 12.49 -3.08 14.36
CA GLU A 220 11.95 -3.68 13.13
C GLU A 220 12.09 -2.74 11.92
N PHE A 221 12.53 -1.49 12.13
CA PHE A 221 12.89 -0.58 11.04
C PHE A 221 14.22 -1.03 10.43
N ASN A 222 14.15 -1.84 9.37
CA ASN A 222 15.32 -2.23 8.59
C ASN A 222 15.68 -1.12 7.60
N LEU A 223 16.61 -0.24 8.01
CA LEU A 223 17.09 0.88 7.19
C LEU A 223 18.49 0.60 6.69
N VAL A 224 18.70 0.79 5.38
CA VAL A 224 20.00 0.63 4.73
C VAL A 224 20.55 2.02 4.43
N LYS A 225 21.74 2.35 4.94
CA LYS A 225 22.37 3.64 4.63
C LYS A 225 22.69 3.74 3.14
N PHE A 226 22.45 4.90 2.53
CA PHE A 226 22.92 5.15 1.17
C PHE A 226 24.42 5.40 1.17
N GLU A 227 25.19 4.53 0.48
CA GLU A 227 26.65 4.66 0.34
C GLU A 227 27.09 5.11 -1.06
N GLY A 228 26.14 5.20 -2.01
CA GLY A 228 26.38 5.50 -3.41
C GLY A 228 25.50 4.66 -4.33
N TRP A 229 25.49 5.01 -5.62
CA TRP A 229 24.93 4.16 -6.67
C TRP A 229 25.96 3.08 -7.02
N VAL A 230 25.50 1.84 -7.17
CA VAL A 230 26.33 0.67 -7.54
C VAL A 230 26.10 0.35 -9.00
#